data_AF-A0A7Y5WHC8-F1
#
_entry.id   AF-A0A7Y5WHC8-F1
#
_cell.length_a   1.000
_cell.length_b   1.000
_cell.length_c   1.000
_cell.angle_alpha   90.00
_cell.angle_beta   90.00
_cell.angle_gamma   90.00
#
_symmetry.space_group_name_H-M   'P 1'
#
loop_
_entity.id
_entity.type
_entity.pdbx_description
1 polymer ?
#
loop_
_entity_poly.entity_id
_entity_poly.type
_entity_poly.pdbx_seq_one_letter_code
_entity_poly.pdbx_strand_id
1 'polypeptide(L)'
;TKAALASLDIALEVLGRGEAFGIYPEGTRSRDGRLYRGRTGVAHLALTSGAPVVPVGLVGTQHLQPVGSRLPRLAKVTVRFGDPLRFDGRYDGVPTGRARREVTDVIMDAIQKLSGQPFAGVYNDRPATVD
;
A
#
# COMPACT_ATOMS: atom_id res chain seq x y z
N THR A 1 3.13 -15.20 4.71
CA THR A 1 4.29 -16.12 4.63
C THR A 1 5.37 -15.63 5.59
N LYS A 2 6.28 -16.51 6.03
CA LYS A 2 7.37 -16.17 6.96
C LYS A 2 8.26 -15.03 6.42
N ALA A 3 8.49 -14.98 5.10
CA ALA A 3 9.23 -13.90 4.44
C ALA A 3 8.52 -12.53 4.50
N ALA A 4 7.18 -12.50 4.44
CA ALA A 4 6.43 -11.25 4.54
C ALA A 4 6.49 -10.64 5.96
N LEU A 5 6.60 -11.48 7.00
CA LEU A 5 6.77 -11.01 8.38
C LEU A 5 8.18 -10.44 8.59
N ALA A 6 9.22 -11.15 8.16
CA ALA A 6 10.61 -10.67 8.26
C ALA A 6 10.82 -9.32 7.55
N SER A 7 10.11 -9.08 6.45
CA SER A 7 10.16 -7.79 5.75
C SER A 7 9.52 -6.65 6.54
N LEU A 8 8.52 -6.94 7.38
CA LEU A 8 7.88 -5.93 8.24
C LEU A 8 8.76 -5.60 9.45
N ASP A 9 9.49 -6.57 9.99
CA ASP A 9 10.46 -6.32 11.08
C ASP A 9 11.54 -5.34 10.62
N ILE A 10 12.12 -5.55 9.43
CA ILE A 10 13.09 -4.62 8.82
C ILE A 10 12.47 -3.22 8.63
N ALA A 11 11.22 -3.15 8.20
CA ALA A 11 10.52 -1.87 8.05
C ALA A 11 10.34 -1.15 9.40
N LEU A 12 10.05 -1.88 10.47
CA LEU A 12 9.97 -1.30 11.82
C LEU A 12 11.34 -0.80 12.30
N GLU A 13 12.43 -1.50 12.00
CA GLU A 13 13.79 -1.03 12.32
C GLU A 13 14.12 0.28 11.59
N VAL A 14 13.80 0.37 10.29
CA VAL A 14 13.97 1.61 9.50
C VAL A 14 13.20 2.77 10.15
N LEU A 15 11.93 2.55 10.46
CA LEU A 15 11.08 3.58 11.09
C LEU A 15 11.60 3.96 12.49
N GLY A 16 12.10 2.99 13.26
CA GLY A 16 12.70 3.21 14.58
C GLY A 16 13.97 4.07 14.56
N ARG A 17 14.68 4.11 13.42
CA ARG A 17 15.82 5.02 13.20
C ARG A 17 15.39 6.44 12.77
N GLY A 18 14.10 6.72 12.66
CA GLY A 18 13.58 8.00 12.15
C GLY A 18 13.70 8.15 10.64
N GLU A 19 13.93 7.06 9.91
CA GLU A 19 13.99 7.03 8.45
C GLU A 19 12.59 6.78 7.84
N ALA A 20 12.48 6.90 6.52
CA ALA A 20 11.23 6.66 5.79
C ALA A 20 11.21 5.27 5.15
N PHE A 21 10.04 4.63 5.14
CA PHE A 21 9.81 3.34 4.49
C PHE A 21 8.64 3.40 3.50
N GLY A 22 8.89 2.98 2.26
CA GLY A 22 7.88 2.92 1.20
C GLY A 22 7.27 1.53 1.04
N ILE A 23 5.95 1.44 0.97
CA ILE A 23 5.23 0.16 0.80
C ILE A 23 4.06 0.32 -0.17
N TYR A 24 3.84 -0.71 -1.00
CA TYR A 24 2.65 -0.86 -1.83
C TYR A 24 1.66 -1.79 -1.11
N PRO A 25 0.57 -1.28 -0.51
CA PRO A 25 -0.31 -2.10 0.33
C PRO A 25 -0.97 -3.26 -0.42
N GLU A 26 -1.19 -3.14 -1.73
CA GLU A 26 -1.73 -4.21 -2.59
C GLU A 26 -0.80 -5.43 -2.67
N GLY A 27 0.52 -5.21 -2.56
CA GLY A 27 1.56 -6.23 -2.62
C GLY A 27 1.97 -6.66 -4.04
N THR A 28 1.25 -6.24 -5.08
CA THR A 28 1.56 -6.53 -6.49
C THR A 28 1.12 -5.37 -7.38
N ARG A 29 1.73 -5.24 -8.56
CA ARG A 29 1.33 -4.24 -9.54
C ARG A 29 -0.02 -4.59 -10.14
N SER A 30 -0.93 -3.62 -10.19
CA SER A 30 -2.15 -3.69 -10.97
C SER A 30 -1.82 -3.83 -12.46
N ARG A 31 -2.55 -4.71 -13.16
CA ARG A 31 -2.40 -4.95 -14.62
C ARG A 31 -3.53 -4.35 -15.44
N ASP A 32 -4.64 -3.99 -14.80
CA ASP A 32 -5.85 -3.44 -15.39
C ASP A 32 -6.11 -1.99 -14.98
N GLY A 33 -5.21 -1.40 -14.18
CA GLY A 33 -5.30 -0.02 -13.71
C GLY A 33 -6.23 0.18 -12.52
N ARG A 34 -6.83 -0.88 -11.99
CA ARG A 34 -7.68 -0.82 -10.79
C ARG A 34 -6.83 -0.79 -9.51
N LEU A 35 -7.38 -0.21 -8.46
CA LEU A 35 -6.81 -0.26 -7.11
C LEU A 35 -7.39 -1.48 -6.39
N TYR A 36 -6.54 -2.43 -6.02
CA TYR A 36 -6.96 -3.65 -5.32
C TYR A 36 -6.97 -3.47 -3.81
N ARG A 37 -7.54 -4.45 -3.12
CA ARG A 37 -7.62 -4.46 -1.67
C ARG A 37 -6.23 -4.48 -1.03
N GLY A 38 -5.98 -3.52 -0.14
CA GLY A 38 -4.74 -3.45 0.63
C GLY A 38 -4.62 -4.57 1.65
N ARG A 39 -3.40 -5.09 1.82
CA ARG A 39 -3.02 -6.03 2.88
C ARG A 39 -2.73 -5.26 4.17
N THR A 40 -2.97 -5.89 5.31
CA THR A 40 -2.91 -5.27 6.64
C THR A 40 -1.51 -4.98 7.17
N GLY A 41 -0.46 -5.27 6.39
CA GLY A 41 0.93 -5.00 6.78
C GLY A 41 1.22 -3.51 6.98
N VAL A 42 0.67 -2.63 6.15
CA VAL A 42 0.84 -1.17 6.32
C VAL A 42 0.24 -0.68 7.64
N ALA A 43 -0.92 -1.20 8.04
CA ALA A 43 -1.53 -0.88 9.32
C ALA A 43 -0.75 -1.44 10.51
N HIS A 44 -0.14 -2.62 10.35
CA HIS A 44 0.76 -3.14 11.38
C HIS A 44 1.94 -2.19 11.61
N LEU A 45 2.59 -1.72 10.55
CA LEU A 45 3.70 -0.76 10.66
C LEU A 45 3.24 0.53 11.34
N ALA A 46 2.14 1.11 10.88
CA ALA A 46 1.62 2.37 11.42
C ALA A 46 1.27 2.27 12.91
N LEU A 47 0.51 1.24 13.31
CA LEU A 47 0.07 1.07 14.69
C LEU A 47 1.21 0.66 15.64
N THR A 48 2.22 -0.07 15.14
CA THR A 48 3.33 -0.53 15.98
C THR A 48 4.43 0.52 16.13
N SER A 49 4.70 1.30 15.08
CA SER A 49 5.75 2.34 15.12
C SER A 49 5.24 3.71 15.59
N GLY A 50 3.93 3.98 15.51
CA GLY A 50 3.38 5.33 15.68
C GLY A 50 3.78 6.30 14.55
N ALA A 51 4.42 5.81 13.50
CA ALA A 51 4.86 6.64 12.38
C ALA A 51 3.64 7.14 11.58
N PRO A 52 3.64 8.42 11.16
CA PRO A 52 2.60 8.92 10.28
C PRO A 52 2.67 8.23 8.91
N VAL A 53 1.51 7.90 8.34
CA VAL A 53 1.42 7.34 6.99
C VAL A 53 1.10 8.45 6.00
N VAL A 54 1.96 8.69 5.02
CA VAL A 54 1.69 9.63 3.91
C VAL A 54 1.10 8.84 2.73
N PRO A 55 -0.18 9.00 2.38
CA PRO A 55 -0.77 8.32 1.23
C PRO A 55 -0.18 8.86 -0.08
N VAL A 56 0.12 7.97 -1.02
CA VAL A 56 0.68 8.33 -2.34
C VAL A 56 -0.18 7.75 -3.45
N GLY A 57 -0.74 8.61 -4.29
CA GLY A 57 -1.46 8.24 -5.50
C GLY A 57 -0.54 8.34 -6.73
N LEU A 58 -0.50 7.27 -7.53
CA LEU A 58 0.26 7.22 -8.78
C LEU A 58 -0.71 7.18 -9.96
N VAL A 59 -0.51 8.07 -10.93
CA VAL A 59 -1.34 8.15 -12.15
C VAL A 59 -0.47 8.09 -13.40
N GLY A 60 -0.83 7.24 -14.34
CA GLY A 60 -0.18 7.10 -15.65
C GLY A 60 1.03 6.16 -15.67
N THR A 61 1.42 5.59 -14.52
CA THR A 61 2.55 4.64 -14.42
C THR A 61 2.33 3.37 -15.24
N GLN A 62 1.07 2.96 -15.46
CA GLN A 62 0.72 1.82 -16.32
C GLN A 62 1.11 2.02 -17.79
N HIS A 63 1.30 3.28 -18.23
CA HIS A 63 1.69 3.59 -19.60
C HIS A 63 3.21 3.56 -19.80
N LEU A 64 3.99 3.64 -18.70
CA LEU A 64 5.45 3.62 -18.70
C LEU A 64 5.96 2.26 -19.18
N GLN A 65 5.41 1.17 -18.67
CA GLN A 65 5.73 -0.19 -19.13
C GLN A 65 4.44 -1.02 -19.17
N PRO A 66 3.70 -0.98 -20.29
CA PRO A 66 2.45 -1.73 -20.44
C PRO A 66 2.65 -3.23 -20.24
N VAL A 67 1.59 -3.93 -19.85
CA VAL A 67 1.60 -5.39 -19.69
C VAL A 67 2.10 -6.06 -20.96
N GLY A 68 3.11 -6.92 -20.82
CA GLY A 68 3.74 -7.60 -21.96
C GLY A 68 4.91 -6.85 -22.59
N SER A 69 5.12 -5.56 -22.27
CA SER A 69 6.30 -4.84 -22.74
C SER A 69 7.54 -5.20 -21.93
N ARG A 70 8.65 -5.48 -22.63
CA ARG A 70 9.97 -5.69 -22.01
C ARG A 70 10.68 -4.37 -21.70
N LEU A 71 10.46 -3.33 -22.50
CA LEU A 71 11.11 -2.04 -22.36
C LEU A 71 10.12 -0.95 -21.93
N PRO A 72 10.53 -0.02 -21.05
CA PRO A 72 9.72 1.14 -20.74
C PRO A 72 9.70 2.11 -21.94
N ARG A 73 8.67 2.95 -21.99
CA ARG A 73 8.54 4.08 -22.92
C ARG A 73 8.27 5.35 -22.13
N LEU A 74 8.59 6.50 -22.71
CA LEU A 74 8.24 7.78 -22.10
C LEU A 74 6.71 7.90 -21.97
N ALA A 75 6.27 8.19 -20.75
CA ALA A 75 4.87 8.40 -20.43
C ALA A 75 4.76 9.49 -19.37
N LYS A 76 3.67 10.26 -19.40
CA LYS A 76 3.38 11.21 -18.34
C LYS A 76 3.01 10.46 -17.07
N VAL A 77 3.79 10.69 -16.01
CA VAL A 77 3.52 10.17 -14.67
C VAL A 77 3.17 11.35 -13.75
N THR A 78 2.13 11.19 -12.95
CA THR A 78 1.80 12.14 -11.88
C THR A 78 1.85 11.41 -10.55
N VAL A 79 2.56 12.00 -9.59
CA VAL A 79 2.62 11.54 -8.21
C VAL A 79 1.90 12.56 -7.34
N ARG A 80 0.97 12.10 -6.52
CA ARG A 80 0.20 12.94 -5.60
C ARG A 80 0.42 12.45 -4.18
N PHE A 81 0.80 13.35 -3.29
CA PHE A 81 0.97 13.06 -1.87
C PHE A 81 -0.25 13.62 -1.12
N GLY A 82 -0.83 12.81 -0.24
CA GLY A 82 -1.89 13.23 0.67
C GLY A 82 -1.35 13.74 2.00
N ASP A 83 -2.27 14.21 2.84
CA ASP A 83 -1.94 14.63 4.20
C ASP A 83 -1.46 13.44 5.05
N PRO A 84 -0.51 13.64 5.98
CA PRO A 84 -0.08 12.60 6.90
C PRO A 84 -1.23 12.08 7.78
N LEU A 85 -1.42 10.76 7.79
CA LEU A 85 -2.41 10.08 8.61
C LEU A 85 -1.75 9.55 9.90
N ARG A 86 -2.35 9.86 11.05
CA ARG A 86 -1.95 9.35 12.36
C ARG A 86 -3.06 8.48 12.95
N PHE A 87 -2.68 7.43 13.66
CA PHE A 87 -3.62 6.43 14.18
C PHE A 87 -3.49 6.20 15.69
N ASP A 88 -2.66 7.00 16.36
CA ASP A 88 -2.39 6.92 17.80
C ASP A 88 -3.69 7.07 18.63
N GLY A 89 -3.90 6.20 19.61
CA GLY A 89 -5.04 6.23 20.54
C GLY A 89 -6.44 5.99 19.93
N ARG A 90 -6.57 5.93 18.60
CA ARG A 90 -7.87 5.79 17.91
C ARG A 90 -8.47 4.39 18.01
N TYR A 91 -7.64 3.38 18.29
CA TYR A 91 -8.03 1.97 18.26
C TYR A 91 -7.85 1.26 19.61
N ASP A 92 -7.77 2.03 20.69
CA ASP A 92 -7.67 1.49 22.04
C ASP A 92 -8.92 0.67 22.37
N GLY A 93 -8.72 -0.57 22.84
CA GLY A 93 -9.80 -1.51 23.11
C GLY A 93 -10.43 -2.17 21.87
N VAL A 94 -10.00 -1.84 20.65
CA VAL A 94 -10.44 -2.51 19.42
C VAL A 94 -9.63 -3.79 19.21
N PRO A 95 -10.25 -4.94 18.86
CA PRO A 95 -9.51 -6.15 18.53
C PRO A 95 -8.49 -5.91 17.41
N THR A 96 -7.24 -6.33 17.62
CA THR A 96 -6.09 -6.02 16.74
C THR A 96 -6.34 -6.30 15.26
N GLY A 97 -7.01 -7.42 14.94
CA GLY A 97 -7.33 -7.77 13.55
C GLY A 97 -8.30 -6.77 12.90
N ARG A 98 -9.31 -6.32 13.64
CA ARG A 98 -10.28 -5.31 13.19
C ARG A 98 -9.59 -3.95 13.04
N ALA A 99 -8.82 -3.52 14.05
CA ALA A 99 -8.08 -2.26 14.00
C ALA A 99 -7.17 -2.18 12.76
N ARG A 100 -6.39 -3.24 12.50
CA ARG A 100 -5.51 -3.29 11.32
C ARG A 100 -6.28 -3.21 10.00
N ARG A 101 -7.44 -3.86 9.89
CA ARG A 101 -8.28 -3.79 8.69
C ARG A 101 -8.80 -2.38 8.46
N GLU A 102 -9.38 -1.76 9.48
CA GLU A 102 -9.94 -0.40 9.40
C GLU A 102 -8.88 0.65 9.06
N VAL A 103 -7.71 0.60 9.70
CA VAL A 103 -6.57 1.48 9.36
C VAL A 103 -6.16 1.29 7.90
N THR A 104 -6.08 0.04 7.44
CA THR A 104 -5.73 -0.24 6.04
C THR A 104 -6.78 0.33 5.10
N ASP A 105 -8.06 0.21 5.42
CA ASP A 105 -9.15 0.75 4.59
C ASP A 105 -9.10 2.29 4.51
N VAL A 106 -8.80 2.97 5.61
CA VAL A 106 -8.59 4.43 5.63
C VAL A 106 -7.42 4.84 4.73
N ILE A 107 -6.29 4.12 4.80
CA ILE A 107 -5.12 4.39 3.96
C ILE A 107 -5.45 4.16 2.47
N MET A 108 -6.15 3.07 2.15
CA MET A 108 -6.52 2.73 0.78
C MET A 108 -7.53 3.70 0.18
N ASP A 109 -8.49 4.19 0.96
CA ASP A 109 -9.43 5.24 0.55
C ASP A 109 -8.70 6.55 0.22
N ALA A 110 -7.72 6.94 1.05
CA ALA A 110 -6.89 8.11 0.77
C ALA A 110 -6.06 7.94 -0.52
N ILE A 111 -5.44 6.77 -0.73
CA ILE A 111 -4.73 6.45 -1.98
C ILE A 111 -5.68 6.50 -3.18
N GLN A 112 -6.89 5.96 -3.06
CA GLN A 112 -7.89 5.95 -4.12
C GLN A 112 -8.28 7.37 -4.53
N LYS A 113 -8.54 8.25 -3.57
CA LYS A 113 -8.87 9.67 -3.82
C LYS A 113 -7.74 10.39 -4.56
N LEU A 114 -6.48 10.07 -4.23
CA LEU A 114 -5.32 10.65 -4.89
C LEU A 114 -5.12 10.10 -6.30
N SER A 115 -5.25 8.78 -6.51
CA SER A 115 -4.99 8.14 -7.80
C SER A 115 -6.17 8.23 -8.78
N GLY A 116 -7.40 8.35 -8.28
CA GLY A 116 -8.61 8.27 -9.08
C GLY A 116 -8.88 6.87 -9.65
N GLN A 117 -8.16 5.85 -9.21
CA GLN A 117 -8.32 4.49 -9.71
C GLN A 117 -9.64 3.88 -9.21
N PRO A 118 -10.36 3.13 -10.06
CA PRO A 118 -11.55 2.40 -9.62
C PRO A 118 -11.13 1.27 -8.66
N PHE A 119 -11.84 1.16 -7.54
CA PHE A 119 -11.58 0.11 -6.56
C PHE A 119 -12.05 -1.26 -7.07
N ALA A 120 -11.24 -2.30 -6.86
CA ALA A 120 -11.55 -3.66 -7.29
C ALA A 120 -12.35 -4.46 -6.25
N GLY A 121 -12.30 -4.08 -4.96
CA GLY A 121 -12.99 -4.81 -3.87
C GLY A 121 -12.35 -6.14 -3.45
N VAL A 122 -11.41 -6.66 -4.24
CA VAL A 122 -10.75 -7.95 -4.05
C VAL A 122 -9.23 -7.80 -3.96
N TYR A 123 -8.53 -8.82 -3.46
CA TYR A 123 -7.07 -8.85 -3.48
C TYR A 123 -6.54 -9.09 -4.90
N ASN A 124 -5.36 -8.53 -5.20
CA ASN A 124 -4.65 -8.80 -6.45
C ASN A 124 -3.83 -10.09 -6.30
N ASP A 125 -4.53 -11.22 -6.35
CA ASP A 125 -3.88 -12.52 -6.31
C ASP A 125 -3.19 -12.77 -7.66
N ARG A 126 -1.90 -13.12 -7.60
CA ARG A 126 -1.21 -13.58 -8.80
C ARG A 126 -1.92 -14.86 -9.25
N PRO A 127 -2.19 -15.05 -10.56
CA PRO A 127 -2.58 -16.37 -11.03
C PRO A 127 -1.56 -17.37 -10.50
N ALA A 128 -2.04 -18.50 -9.97
CA ALA A 128 -1.17 -19.62 -9.65
C ALA A 128 -0.29 -19.86 -10.88
N THR A 129 1.02 -19.94 -10.69
CA THR A 129 1.94 -20.35 -11.75
C THR A 129 1.41 -21.65 -12.32
N VAL A 130 0.91 -21.61 -13.55
CA VAL A 130 0.75 -22.81 -14.35
C VAL A 130 2.18 -23.18 -14.71
N ASP A 131 2.59 -24.37 -14.26
CA ASP A 131 3.92 -24.95 -14.47
C ASP A 131 4.35 -24.93 -15.94
#